data_AF-A0A1Z9KN37-F1
#
_entry.id   AF-A0A1Z9KN37-F1
#
_cell.length_a   1.000
_cell.length_b   1.000
_cell.length_c   1.000
_cell.angle_alpha   90.00
_cell.angle_beta   90.00
_cell.angle_gamma   90.00
#
_symmetry.space_group_name_H-M   'P 1'
#
loop_
_entity.id
_entity.type
_entity.pdbx_description
1 polymer ?
#
loop_
_entity_poly.entity_id
_entity_poly.type
_entity_poly.pdbx_seq_one_letter_code
_entity_poly.pdbx_strand_id
1 'polypeptide(L)'
;MSYSPVPLINGLIIDTQEYLTSQKITVTKEEKNLLKRTLENELTKSLSSQTNTPTQIVNNFLLENYELSQKLTPRSFSEETFFLIMQWGVNKASKVRK
;
A
#
# COMPACT_ATOMS: atom_id res chain seq x y z
N MET A 1 6.40 17.31 12.61
CA MET A 1 6.44 15.83 12.58
C MET A 1 7.03 15.40 11.25
N SER A 2 8.05 14.54 11.24
CA SER A 2 8.49 13.88 10.01
C SER A 2 7.49 12.79 9.65
N TYR A 3 7.08 12.73 8.38
CA TYR A 3 6.28 11.63 7.86
C TYR A 3 7.07 10.31 8.00
N SER A 4 6.44 9.28 8.56
CA SER A 4 6.98 7.92 8.61
C SER A 4 6.13 7.00 7.72
N PRO A 5 6.73 6.23 6.79
CA PRO A 5 5.98 5.30 5.95
C PRO A 5 5.58 4.01 6.69
N VAL A 6 6.17 3.72 7.85
CA VAL A 6 6.00 2.43 8.55
C VAL A 6 4.53 2.14 8.93
N PRO A 7 3.76 3.08 9.53
CA PRO A 7 2.35 2.83 9.83
C PRO A 7 1.54 2.53 8.57
N LEU A 8 1.78 3.28 7.49
CA LEU A 8 1.09 3.07 6.21
C LEU A 8 1.39 1.69 5.62
N ILE A 9 2.66 1.28 5.62
CA ILE A 9 3.07 -0.04 5.12
C ILE A 9 2.36 -1.15 5.91
N ASN A 10 2.34 -1.05 7.25
CA ASN A 10 1.68 -2.04 8.09
C ASN A 10 0.17 -2.11 7.84
N GLY A 11 -0.50 -0.94 7.73
CA GLY A 11 -1.93 -0.87 7.42
C GLY A 11 -2.26 -1.51 6.08
N LEU A 12 -1.49 -1.20 5.03
CA LEU A 12 -1.67 -1.81 3.70
C LEU A 12 -1.48 -3.33 3.73
N ILE A 13 -0.50 -3.84 4.49
CA ILE A 13 -0.31 -5.30 4.62
C ILE A 13 -1.53 -5.94 5.28
N ILE A 14 -2.00 -5.40 6.40
CA ILE A 14 -3.13 -5.95 7.16
C ILE A 14 -4.39 -5.95 6.29
N ASP A 15 -4.77 -4.81 5.75
CA ASP A 15 -6.00 -4.67 4.98
C ASP A 15 -5.97 -5.48 3.67
N THR A 16 -4.80 -5.61 3.02
CA THR A 16 -4.67 -6.47 1.83
C THR A 16 -4.85 -7.95 2.20
N GLN A 17 -4.34 -8.37 3.35
CA GLN A 17 -4.55 -9.74 3.85
C GLN A 17 -6.01 -10.01 4.20
N GLU A 18 -6.69 -9.06 4.83
CA GLU A 18 -8.12 -9.16 5.11
C GLU A 18 -8.94 -9.23 3.82
N TYR A 19 -8.60 -8.41 2.82
CA TYR A 19 -9.22 -8.46 1.51
C TYR A 19 -9.04 -9.83 0.85
N LEU A 20 -7.82 -10.36 0.77
CA LEU A 20 -7.55 -11.69 0.20
C LEU A 20 -8.30 -12.79 0.96
N THR A 21 -8.34 -12.71 2.29
CA THR A 21 -9.09 -13.65 3.14
C THR A 21 -10.59 -13.59 2.83
N SER A 22 -11.15 -12.40 2.59
CA SER A 22 -12.56 -12.23 2.18
C SER A 22 -12.87 -12.87 0.83
N GLN A 23 -11.86 -13.00 -0.04
CA GLN A 23 -11.93 -13.71 -1.32
C GLN A 23 -11.66 -15.22 -1.18
N LYS A 24 -11.55 -15.74 0.06
CA LYS A 24 -11.20 -17.13 0.38
C LYS A 24 -9.81 -17.55 -0.13
N ILE A 25 -8.89 -16.58 -0.24
CA ILE A 25 -7.50 -16.82 -0.61
C ILE A 25 -6.65 -16.86 0.66
N THR A 26 -5.92 -17.96 0.84
CA THR A 26 -4.97 -18.11 1.96
C THR A 26 -3.63 -17.50 1.59
N VAL A 27 -3.19 -16.50 2.34
CA VAL A 27 -1.91 -15.83 2.13
C VAL A 27 -0.80 -16.55 2.90
N THR A 28 0.20 -17.06 2.19
CA THR A 28 1.39 -17.67 2.78
C THR A 28 2.30 -16.62 3.42
N LYS A 29 3.25 -17.09 4.23
CA LYS A 29 4.25 -16.21 4.85
C LYS A 29 5.16 -15.57 3.79
N GLU A 30 5.47 -16.32 2.74
CA GLU A 30 6.29 -15.90 1.62
C GLU A 30 5.63 -14.76 0.85
N GLU A 31 4.33 -14.89 0.55
CA GLU A 31 3.55 -13.83 -0.12
C GLU A 31 3.39 -12.58 0.76
N LYS A 32 3.18 -12.76 2.07
CA LYS A 32 3.18 -11.64 3.02
C LYS A 32 4.50 -10.88 2.99
N ASN A 33 5.62 -11.62 3.00
CA ASN A 33 6.95 -11.03 2.93
C ASN A 33 7.20 -10.36 1.58
N LEU A 34 6.67 -10.91 0.49
CA LEU A 34 6.74 -10.31 -0.84
C LEU A 34 6.01 -8.96 -0.86
N LEU A 35 4.75 -8.91 -0.42
CA LEU A 35 3.98 -7.66 -0.31
C LEU A 35 4.72 -6.62 0.53
N LYS A 36 5.24 -7.03 1.70
CA LYS A 36 6.02 -6.15 2.56
C LYS A 36 7.23 -5.55 1.83
N ARG A 37 8.04 -6.38 1.17
CA ARG A 37 9.21 -5.92 0.41
C ARG A 37 8.81 -4.99 -0.73
N THR A 38 7.75 -5.30 -1.46
CA THR A 38 7.24 -4.45 -2.56
C THR A 38 6.82 -3.07 -2.05
N LEU A 39 6.11 -3.02 -0.92
CA LEU A 39 5.72 -1.76 -0.28
C LEU A 39 6.93 -0.99 0.27
N GLU A 40 7.84 -1.67 0.96
CA GLU A 40 9.06 -1.05 1.53
C GLU A 40 9.95 -0.47 0.43
N ASN A 41 10.19 -1.22 -0.66
CA ASN A 41 11.01 -0.79 -1.78
C ASN A 41 10.53 0.52 -2.41
N GLU A 42 9.23 0.80 -2.35
CA GLU A 42 8.66 2.01 -2.91
C GLU A 42 8.46 3.10 -1.85
N LEU A 43 7.73 2.82 -0.78
CA LEU A 43 7.27 3.83 0.18
C LEU A 43 8.36 4.34 1.13
N THR A 44 9.52 3.67 1.18
CA THR A 44 10.69 4.16 1.94
C THR A 44 11.62 5.06 1.13
N LYS A 45 11.45 5.13 -0.20
CA LYS A 45 12.16 6.10 -1.03
C LYS A 45 11.83 7.52 -0.59
N SER A 46 12.72 8.47 -0.92
CA SER A 46 12.38 9.89 -0.80
C SER A 46 11.08 10.17 -1.57
N LEU A 47 10.26 11.08 -1.03
CA LEU A 47 8.94 11.37 -1.61
C LEU A 47 9.04 11.81 -3.09
N SER A 48 10.12 12.46 -3.53
CA SER A 48 10.31 12.82 -4.94
C SER A 48 10.58 11.62 -5.85
N SER A 49 11.21 10.56 -5.34
CA SER A 49 11.62 9.38 -6.12
C SER A 49 10.58 8.26 -6.15
N GLN A 50 9.47 8.40 -5.41
CA GLN A 50 8.34 7.47 -5.48
C GLN A 50 7.58 7.65 -6.81
N THR A 51 7.33 6.58 -7.54
CA THR A 51 6.61 6.58 -8.81
C THR A 51 5.19 6.05 -8.68
N ASN A 52 4.91 5.18 -7.70
CA ASN A 52 3.60 4.56 -7.51
C ASN A 52 2.92 5.06 -6.23
N THR A 53 1.60 5.23 -6.31
CA THR A 53 0.77 5.45 -5.13
C THR A 53 0.64 4.18 -4.28
N PRO A 54 0.40 4.28 -2.96
CA PRO A 54 0.12 3.14 -2.10
C PRO A 54 -0.88 2.15 -2.69
N THR A 55 -1.98 2.65 -3.24
CA THR A 55 -3.03 1.84 -3.85
C THR A 55 -2.62 1.20 -5.16
N GLN A 56 -1.77 1.86 -5.97
CA GLN A 56 -1.24 1.24 -7.19
C GLN A 56 -0.31 0.07 -6.87
N ILE A 57 0.53 0.20 -5.83
CA ILE A 57 1.43 -0.87 -5.40
C ILE A 57 0.61 -2.12 -5.01
N VAL A 58 -0.43 -1.94 -4.19
CA VAL A 58 -1.31 -3.05 -3.77
C VAL A 58 -2.05 -3.65 -4.98
N ASN A 59 -2.65 -2.82 -5.84
CA ASN A 59 -3.39 -3.33 -7.00
C ASN A 59 -2.49 -4.11 -7.97
N ASN A 60 -1.27 -3.64 -8.22
CA ASN A 60 -0.32 -4.36 -9.06
C ASN A 60 0.05 -5.71 -8.43
N PHE A 61 0.33 -5.73 -7.12
CA PHE A 61 0.61 -6.96 -6.40
C PHE A 61 -0.56 -7.97 -6.49
N LEU A 62 -1.80 -7.51 -6.30
CA LEU A 62 -3.00 -8.34 -6.41
C LEU A 62 -3.19 -8.91 -7.81
N LEU A 63 -2.96 -8.10 -8.85
CA LEU A 63 -3.04 -8.54 -10.23
C LEU A 63 -1.95 -9.58 -10.57
N GLU A 64 -0.70 -9.31 -10.21
CA GLU A 64 0.45 -10.12 -10.58
C GLU A 64 0.51 -11.47 -9.85
N ASN A 65 0.01 -11.53 -8.61
CA ASN A 65 0.15 -12.72 -7.75
C ASN A 65 -1.15 -13.50 -7.58
N TYR A 66 -2.31 -12.89 -7.83
CA TYR A 66 -3.63 -13.51 -7.60
C TYR A 66 -4.61 -13.34 -8.76
N GLU A 67 -4.20 -12.71 -9.88
CA GLU A 67 -5.07 -12.40 -11.03
C GLU A 67 -6.31 -11.55 -10.67
N LEU A 68 -6.26 -10.86 -9.51
CA LEU A 68 -7.35 -10.02 -9.02
C LEU A 68 -7.30 -8.65 -9.71
N SER A 69 -8.13 -8.50 -10.74
CA SER A 69 -8.23 -7.28 -11.54
C SER A 69 -9.13 -6.19 -10.92
N GLN A 70 -9.85 -6.50 -9.84
CA GLN A 70 -10.67 -5.52 -9.14
C GLN A 70 -9.76 -4.47 -8.49
N LYS A 71 -9.92 -3.21 -8.91
CA LYS A 71 -9.10 -2.11 -8.40
C LYS A 71 -9.59 -1.65 -7.04
N LEU A 72 -8.79 -1.90 -6.01
CA LEU A 72 -8.95 -1.28 -4.70
C LEU A 72 -8.70 0.22 -4.80
N THR A 73 -9.55 0.98 -4.12
CA THR A 73 -9.41 2.44 -3.97
C THR A 73 -8.97 2.74 -2.54
N PRO A 74 -8.55 3.97 -2.18
CA PRO A 74 -8.24 4.30 -0.79
C PRO A 74 -9.38 3.96 0.20
N ARG A 75 -10.64 4.03 -0.25
CA ARG A 75 -11.83 3.71 0.55
C ARG A 75 -12.06 2.21 0.74
N SER A 76 -11.34 1.36 0.02
CA SER A 76 -11.39 -0.09 0.17
C SER A 76 -10.59 -0.59 1.39
N PHE A 77 -9.80 0.29 2.00
CA PHE A 77 -8.96 0.01 3.17
C PHE A 77 -9.66 0.46 4.46
N SER A 78 -9.14 0.05 5.61
CA SER A 78 -9.64 0.50 6.92
C SER A 78 -9.54 2.03 7.06
N GLU A 79 -10.32 2.61 7.97
CA GLU A 79 -10.33 4.08 8.17
C GLU A 79 -8.93 4.61 8.53
N GLU A 80 -8.17 3.86 9.33
CA GLU A 80 -6.79 4.19 9.68
C GLU A 80 -5.88 4.18 8.44
N THR A 81 -5.89 3.11 7.65
CA THR A 81 -5.07 3.03 6.43
C THR A 81 -5.50 4.08 5.41
N PHE A 82 -6.80 4.35 5.26
CA PHE A 82 -7.31 5.43 4.41
C PHE A 82 -6.71 6.77 4.81
N PHE A 83 -6.73 7.11 6.11
CA PHE A 83 -6.15 8.35 6.60
C PHE A 83 -4.64 8.43 6.34
N LEU A 84 -3.91 7.33 6.53
CA LEU A 84 -2.48 7.24 6.24
C LEU A 84 -2.18 7.43 4.74
N ILE A 85 -3.02 6.89 3.84
CA ILE A 85 -2.91 7.13 2.39
C ILE A 85 -3.12 8.62 2.08
N MET A 86 -4.11 9.27 2.71
CA MET A 86 -4.35 10.71 2.53
C MET A 86 -3.15 11.54 3.01
N GLN A 87 -2.61 11.22 4.20
CA GLN A 87 -1.41 11.87 4.73
C GLN A 87 -0.21 11.72 3.78
N TRP A 88 0.01 10.52 3.25
CA TRP A 88 1.04 10.29 2.23
C TRP A 88 0.83 11.19 1.01
N GLY A 89 -0.41 11.29 0.50
CA GLY A 89 -0.74 12.14 -0.66
C GLY A 89 -0.44 13.62 -0.42
N VAL A 90 -0.81 14.14 0.74
CA VAL A 90 -0.49 15.52 1.16
C VAL A 90 1.03 15.74 1.23
N ASN A 91 1.76 14.80 1.85
CA ASN A 91 3.22 14.89 1.96
C ASN A 91 3.89 14.84 0.58
N LYS A 92 3.46 13.93 -0.30
CA LYS A 92 3.93 13.80 -1.68
C LYS A 92 3.75 15.11 -2.45
N ALA A 93 2.55 15.68 -2.42
CA ALA A 93 2.24 16.94 -3.08
C ALA A 93 3.09 18.12 -2.55
N SER A 94 3.37 18.15 -1.24
CA SER A 94 4.19 19.20 -0.63
C SER A 94 5.67 19.19 -1.09
N LYS A 95 6.18 18.03 -1.53
CA LYS A 95 7.57 17.84 -1.95
C LYS A 95 7.77 17.91 -3.46
N VAL A 96 6.72 17.73 -4.26
CA VAL A 96 6.76 17.90 -5.73
C VAL A 96 6.74 19.38 -6.14
N ARG A 97 6.29 20.29 -5.26
CA ARG A 97 6.21 21.74 -5.53
C ARG A 97 7.46 22.54 -5.13
N LYS A 98 8.64 21.92 -5.07
CA LYS A 98 9.92 22.61 -4.79
C LYS A 98 10.90 22.42 -5.93
#